data_AF-A0A2H0ECN0-F1
#
_entry.id   AF-A0A2H0ECN0-F1
#
_cell.length_a   1.000
_cell.length_b   1.000
_cell.length_c   1.000
_cell.angle_alpha   90.00
_cell.angle_beta   90.00
_cell.angle_gamma   90.00
#
_symmetry.space_group_name_H-M   'P 1'
#
loop_
_entity.id
_entity.type
_entity.pdbx_description
1 polymer ?
#
loop_
_entity_poly.entity_id
_entity_poly.type
_entity_poly.pdbx_seq_one_letter_code
_entity_poly.pdbx_strand_id
1 'polypeptide(L)'
;MIANFINFISENLLLIQFLSLFISGILLFFSIYFLVKTGIVGQDIEHYIGVFTSKDICKRRSLMAWKQIQKRLKTGKADRLKLAILEADRILNEILKMAGYPGKNLDERLEQADSAQISNIEELRQAHKLKNRLVSEPDFVIIRNEAEIIIDIYKKAFQELNLIE
;
A
#
# COMPACT_ATOMS: atom_id res chain seq x y z
N MET A 1 -15.70 57.23 34.04
CA MET A 1 -14.88 56.01 33.94
C MET A 1 -14.96 55.40 32.53
N ILE A 2 -16.16 55.10 32.02
CA ILE A 2 -16.36 54.55 30.67
C ILE A 2 -15.88 55.50 29.56
N ALA A 3 -16.19 56.80 29.64
CA ALA A 3 -15.75 57.78 28.64
C ALA A 3 -14.21 57.93 28.57
N ASN A 4 -13.54 57.94 29.71
CA ASN A 4 -12.07 58.00 29.78
C ASN A 4 -11.43 56.74 29.18
N PHE A 5 -12.07 55.59 29.36
CA PHE A 5 -11.62 54.33 28.77
C PHE A 5 -11.78 54.33 27.25
N ILE A 6 -12.92 54.81 26.73
CA ILE A 6 -13.15 54.91 25.28
C ILE A 6 -12.16 55.88 24.63
N ASN A 7 -11.92 57.04 25.24
CA ASN A 7 -10.96 58.01 24.74
C ASN A 7 -9.54 57.43 24.67
N PHE A 8 -9.13 56.70 25.71
CA PHE A 8 -7.84 56.01 25.74
C PHE A 8 -7.70 54.97 24.61
N ILE A 9 -8.73 54.16 24.35
CA ILE A 9 -8.72 53.18 23.26
C ILE A 9 -8.68 53.87 21.90
N SER A 10 -9.43 54.97 21.71
CA SER A 10 -9.42 55.70 20.44
C SER A 10 -8.09 56.39 20.16
N GLU A 11 -7.43 56.95 21.19
CA GLU A 11 -6.13 57.60 21.05
C GLU A 11 -5.01 56.60 20.74
N ASN A 12 -5.11 55.38 21.28
CA ASN A 12 -4.09 54.33 21.14
C ASN A 12 -4.44 53.24 20.12
N LEU A 13 -5.44 53.47 19.27
CA LEU A 13 -6.01 52.48 18.37
C LEU A 13 -4.97 51.84 17.44
N LEU A 14 -4.05 52.63 16.88
CA LEU A 14 -2.98 52.13 16.02
C LEU A 14 -2.01 51.20 16.77
N LEU A 15 -1.63 51.55 18.00
CA LEU A 15 -0.73 50.72 18.81
C LEU A 15 -1.36 49.38 19.16
N ILE A 16 -2.66 49.37 19.52
CA ILE A 16 -3.41 48.16 19.83
C ILE A 16 -3.51 47.25 18.60
N GLN A 17 -3.73 47.83 17.40
CA GLN A 17 -3.76 47.07 16.15
C GLN A 17 -2.42 46.41 15.84
N PHE A 18 -1.30 47.15 15.90
CA PHE A 18 0.02 46.58 15.67
C PHE A 18 0.36 45.48 16.68
N LEU A 19 0.00 45.67 17.95
CA LEU A 19 0.23 44.68 18.98
C LEU A 19 -0.57 43.40 18.72
N SER A 20 -1.84 43.53 18.31
CA SER A 20 -2.69 42.38 17.98
C SER A 20 -2.19 41.60 16.76
N LEU A 21 -1.71 42.30 15.71
CA LEU A 21 -1.12 41.68 14.53
C LEU A 21 0.15 40.90 14.88
N PHE A 22 1.00 41.49 15.73
CA PHE A 22 2.23 40.85 16.19
C PHE A 22 1.95 39.59 17.01
N ILE A 23 1.00 39.66 17.94
CA ILE A 23 0.55 38.51 18.75
C ILE A 23 -0.04 37.43 17.84
N SER A 24 -0.87 37.79 16.87
CA SER A 24 -1.46 36.85 15.90
C SER A 24 -0.38 36.14 15.07
N GLY A 25 0.60 36.89 14.57
CA GLY A 25 1.73 36.32 13.81
C GLY A 25 2.56 35.34 14.66
N ILE A 26 2.83 35.69 15.92
CA ILE A 26 3.52 34.81 16.87
C ILE A 26 2.72 33.52 17.10
N LEU A 27 1.40 33.63 17.33
CA LEU A 27 0.54 32.47 17.54
C LEU A 27 0.48 31.57 16.31
N LEU A 28 0.39 32.13 15.10
CA LEU A 28 0.44 31.36 13.86
C LEU A 28 1.80 30.67 13.68
N PHE A 29 2.89 31.38 13.95
CA PHE A 29 4.24 30.81 13.89
C PHE A 29 4.40 29.64 14.86
N PHE A 30 3.99 29.80 16.12
CA PHE A 30 4.03 28.72 17.11
C PHE A 30 3.08 27.57 16.77
N SER A 31 1.91 27.86 16.20
CA SER A 31 0.97 26.83 15.73
C SER A 31 1.58 25.99 14.61
N ILE A 32 2.19 26.62 13.59
CA ILE A 32 2.90 25.94 12.50
C ILE A 32 4.12 25.17 13.05
N TYR A 33 4.91 25.81 13.92
CA TYR A 33 6.06 25.17 14.54
C TYR A 33 5.65 23.94 15.35
N PHE A 34 4.59 24.02 16.16
CA PHE A 34 4.09 22.89 16.94
C PHE A 34 3.56 21.77 16.04
N LEU A 35 2.84 22.08 14.96
CA LEU A 35 2.40 21.10 13.96
C LEU A 35 3.58 20.35 13.31
N VAL A 36 4.67 21.06 12.99
CA VAL A 36 5.88 20.44 12.41
C VAL A 36 6.70 19.67 13.47
N LYS A 37 6.84 20.23 14.68
CA LYS A 37 7.73 19.74 15.76
C LYS A 37 7.15 18.54 16.52
N THR A 38 5.82 18.44 16.65
CA THR A 38 5.15 17.31 17.33
C THR A 38 5.30 15.97 16.61
N GLY A 39 5.91 15.93 15.42
CA GLY A 39 6.29 14.68 14.77
C GLY A 39 5.12 13.87 14.20
N ILE A 40 3.87 14.32 14.40
CA ILE A 40 2.66 13.75 13.77
C ILE A 40 2.77 13.80 12.25
N VAL A 41 3.40 14.85 11.71
CA VAL A 41 3.52 15.08 10.27
C VAL A 41 4.83 14.50 9.69
N GLY A 42 5.87 14.30 10.51
CA GLY A 42 7.20 13.88 10.04
C GLY A 42 7.34 12.39 9.76
N GLN A 43 6.74 11.52 10.60
CA GLN A 43 6.83 10.06 10.42
C GLN A 43 5.82 9.55 9.38
N ASP A 44 4.67 10.21 9.27
CA ASP A 44 3.63 9.82 8.32
C ASP A 44 3.93 10.32 6.91
N ILE A 45 4.39 11.56 6.68
CA ILE A 45 4.62 12.07 5.32
C ILE A 45 5.71 11.26 4.57
N GLU A 46 6.80 10.86 5.22
CA GLU A 46 7.81 9.99 4.57
C GLU A 46 7.24 8.59 4.25
N HIS A 47 6.36 8.06 5.10
CA HIS A 47 5.64 6.81 4.83
C HIS A 47 4.63 6.97 3.69
N TYR A 48 3.84 8.05 3.65
CA TYR A 48 2.80 8.28 2.63
C TYR A 48 3.38 8.67 1.26
N ILE A 49 4.39 9.55 1.19
CA ILE A 49 5.09 9.89 -0.07
C ILE A 49 5.91 8.71 -0.57
N GLY A 50 6.56 7.98 0.35
CA GLY A 50 7.25 6.73 0.06
C GLY A 50 6.30 5.66 -0.47
N VAL A 51 5.12 5.47 0.15
CA VAL A 51 4.10 4.50 -0.27
C VAL A 51 3.49 4.87 -1.61
N PHE A 52 3.18 6.14 -1.88
CA PHE A 52 2.59 6.55 -3.17
C PHE A 52 3.58 6.34 -4.33
N THR A 53 4.82 6.80 -4.18
CA THR A 53 5.87 6.61 -5.18
C THR A 53 6.22 5.11 -5.34
N SER A 54 6.25 4.36 -4.24
CA SER A 54 6.51 2.91 -4.26
C SER A 54 5.36 2.12 -4.86
N LYS A 55 4.11 2.56 -4.69
CA LYS A 55 2.92 1.90 -5.24
C LYS A 55 2.95 1.91 -6.77
N ASP A 56 3.28 3.05 -7.39
CA ASP A 56 3.37 3.14 -8.85
C ASP A 56 4.55 2.34 -9.42
N ILE A 57 5.72 2.41 -8.77
CA ILE A 57 6.90 1.63 -9.17
C ILE A 57 6.63 0.13 -9.03
N CYS A 58 6.01 -0.29 -7.92
CA CYS A 58 5.72 -1.69 -7.70
C CYS A 58 4.60 -2.19 -8.61
N LYS A 59 3.55 -1.40 -8.85
CA LYS A 59 2.52 -1.73 -9.84
C LYS A 59 3.15 -1.96 -11.21
N ARG A 60 4.04 -1.06 -11.67
CA ARG A 60 4.76 -1.24 -12.94
C ARG A 60 5.63 -2.50 -12.95
N ARG A 61 6.35 -2.78 -11.87
CA ARG A 61 7.18 -3.99 -11.72
C ARG A 61 6.32 -5.27 -11.75
N SER A 62 5.21 -5.28 -11.03
CA SER A 62 4.25 -6.39 -10.97
C SER A 62 3.57 -6.62 -12.31
N LEU A 63 3.25 -5.56 -13.07
CA LEU A 63 2.76 -5.66 -14.45
C LEU A 63 3.79 -6.29 -15.40
N MET A 64 5.07 -5.93 -15.28
CA MET A 64 6.14 -6.55 -16.07
C MET A 64 6.31 -8.03 -15.70
N ALA A 65 6.28 -8.34 -14.40
CA ALA A 65 6.36 -9.71 -13.91
C ALA A 65 5.15 -10.54 -14.39
N TRP A 66 3.95 -9.97 -14.42
CA TRP A 66 2.75 -10.60 -14.97
C TRP A 66 2.91 -10.98 -16.46
N LYS A 67 3.42 -10.07 -17.29
CA LYS A 67 3.73 -10.38 -18.71
C LYS A 67 4.74 -11.53 -18.83
N GLN A 68 5.71 -11.59 -17.90
CA GLN A 68 6.70 -12.66 -17.88
C GLN A 68 6.12 -14.01 -17.45
N ILE A 69 5.19 -14.03 -16.49
CA ILE A 69 4.40 -15.20 -16.10
C ILE A 69 3.66 -15.76 -17.32
N GLN A 70 2.95 -14.92 -18.07
CA GLN A 70 2.24 -15.34 -19.29
C GLN A 70 3.21 -15.92 -20.34
N LYS A 71 4.40 -15.33 -20.51
CA LYS A 71 5.43 -15.86 -21.41
C LYS A 71 5.95 -17.22 -20.94
N ARG A 72 6.13 -17.42 -19.63
CA ARG A 72 6.57 -18.70 -19.04
C ARG A 72 5.51 -19.79 -19.28
N LEU A 73 4.23 -19.50 -19.06
CA LEU A 73 3.12 -20.42 -19.33
C LEU A 73 3.10 -20.91 -20.79
N LYS A 74 3.28 -20.01 -21.77
CA LYS A 74 3.29 -20.35 -23.20
C LYS A 74 4.35 -21.37 -23.59
N THR A 75 5.47 -21.43 -22.87
CA THR A 75 6.55 -22.39 -23.17
C THR A 75 6.26 -23.81 -22.74
N GLY A 76 5.35 -24.04 -21.78
CA GLY A 76 4.93 -25.37 -21.32
C GLY A 76 5.99 -26.21 -20.60
N LYS A 77 7.23 -25.72 -20.42
CA LYS A 77 8.29 -26.46 -19.70
C LYS A 77 8.05 -26.44 -18.19
N ALA A 78 8.14 -27.60 -17.53
CA ALA A 78 7.89 -27.75 -16.09
C ALA A 78 8.60 -26.69 -15.22
N ASP A 79 9.90 -26.46 -15.43
CA ASP A 79 10.66 -25.44 -14.69
C ASP A 79 10.11 -24.04 -14.87
N ARG A 80 9.65 -23.70 -16.09
CA ARG A 80 9.07 -22.40 -16.39
C ARG A 80 7.69 -22.25 -15.77
N LEU A 81 6.89 -23.32 -15.74
CA LEU A 81 5.59 -23.34 -15.07
C LEU A 81 5.76 -23.14 -13.56
N LYS A 82 6.70 -23.85 -12.93
CA LYS A 82 7.06 -23.66 -11.52
C LYS A 82 7.48 -22.22 -11.22
N LEU A 83 8.35 -21.64 -12.04
CA LEU A 83 8.75 -20.23 -11.92
C LEU A 83 7.59 -19.26 -12.16
N ALA A 84 6.59 -19.62 -12.97
CA ALA A 84 5.42 -18.77 -13.19
C ALA A 84 4.57 -18.67 -11.92
N ILE A 85 4.33 -19.82 -11.26
CA ILE A 85 3.54 -19.91 -10.01
C ILE A 85 4.25 -19.20 -8.86
N LEU A 86 5.56 -19.41 -8.71
CA LEU A 86 6.35 -18.73 -7.68
C LEU A 86 6.33 -17.21 -7.82
N GLU A 87 6.41 -16.73 -9.06
CA GLU A 87 6.34 -15.30 -9.36
C GLU A 87 4.96 -14.74 -9.07
N ALA A 88 3.89 -15.45 -9.42
CA ALA A 88 2.52 -15.03 -9.13
C ALA A 88 2.27 -14.91 -7.62
N ASP A 89 2.70 -15.90 -6.84
CA ASP A 89 2.63 -15.88 -5.39
C ASP A 89 3.39 -14.69 -4.78
N ARG A 90 4.59 -14.42 -5.29
CA ARG A 90 5.39 -13.26 -4.87
C ARG A 90 4.69 -11.94 -5.17
N ILE A 91 4.09 -11.79 -6.35
CA ILE A 91 3.34 -10.60 -6.74
C ILE A 91 2.16 -10.39 -5.80
N LEU A 92 1.39 -11.43 -5.50
CA LEU A 92 0.25 -11.36 -4.58
C LEU A 92 0.68 -10.83 -3.21
N ASN A 93 1.75 -11.38 -2.65
CA ASN A 93 2.25 -10.95 -1.35
C ASN A 93 2.62 -9.46 -1.32
N GLU A 94 3.30 -8.96 -2.35
CA GLU A 94 3.65 -7.54 -2.44
C GLU A 94 2.42 -6.65 -2.57
N ILE A 95 1.41 -7.05 -3.35
CA ILE A 95 0.19 -6.26 -3.51
C ILE A 95 -0.59 -6.21 -2.20
N LEU A 96 -0.78 -7.35 -1.53
CA LEU A 96 -1.48 -7.40 -0.24
C LEU A 96 -0.75 -6.57 0.82
N LYS A 97 0.58 -6.65 0.86
CA LYS A 97 1.40 -5.80 1.73
C LYS A 97 1.16 -4.31 1.44
N MET A 98 1.10 -3.91 0.18
CA MET A 98 0.85 -2.51 -0.22
C MET A 98 -0.59 -2.06 -0.01
N ALA A 99 -1.54 -2.99 -0.05
CA ALA A 99 -2.94 -2.74 0.27
C ALA A 99 -3.19 -2.68 1.79
N GLY A 100 -2.18 -2.90 2.63
CA GLY A 100 -2.26 -2.77 4.08
C GLY A 100 -2.73 -4.04 4.81
N TYR A 101 -2.71 -5.20 4.16
CA TYR A 101 -3.08 -6.46 4.82
C TYR A 101 -2.03 -6.83 5.88
N PRO A 102 -2.46 -7.08 7.14
CA PRO A 102 -1.56 -7.40 8.23
C PRO A 102 -0.95 -8.79 8.06
N GLY A 103 0.27 -8.99 8.57
CA GLY A 103 1.00 -10.25 8.51
C GLY A 103 2.43 -10.08 7.99
N LYS A 104 3.33 -10.99 8.37
CA LYS A 104 4.76 -10.97 8.01
C LYS A 104 5.03 -11.60 6.66
N ASN A 105 4.27 -12.62 6.30
CA ASN A 105 4.39 -13.40 5.06
C ASN A 105 3.02 -13.48 4.35
N LEU A 106 2.94 -14.22 3.25
CA LEU A 106 1.69 -14.37 2.51
C LEU A 106 0.68 -15.25 3.25
N ASP A 107 1.12 -16.32 3.92
CA ASP A 107 0.26 -17.18 4.74
C ASP A 107 -0.54 -16.36 5.77
N GLU A 108 0.14 -15.57 6.60
CA GLU A 108 -0.49 -14.71 7.61
C GLU A 108 -1.45 -13.69 6.97
N ARG A 109 -1.09 -13.10 5.83
CA ARG A 109 -1.96 -12.14 5.12
C ARG A 109 -3.23 -12.80 4.58
N LEU A 110 -3.13 -14.03 4.07
CA LEU A 110 -4.28 -14.78 3.56
C LEU A 110 -5.18 -15.28 4.70
N GLU A 111 -4.65 -15.53 5.89
CA GLU A 111 -5.44 -15.88 7.08
C GLU A 111 -6.27 -14.70 7.58
N GLN A 112 -5.72 -13.48 7.50
CA GLN A 112 -6.40 -12.26 7.95
C GLN A 112 -7.37 -11.69 6.92
N ALA A 113 -7.20 -12.03 5.64
CA ALA A 113 -8.10 -11.60 4.57
C ALA A 113 -9.43 -12.36 4.61
N ASP A 114 -10.53 -11.63 4.43
CA ASP A 114 -11.88 -12.19 4.34
C ASP A 114 -12.40 -12.19 2.89
N SER A 115 -13.31 -13.11 2.61
CA SER A 115 -14.11 -13.25 1.38
C SER A 115 -14.82 -11.96 0.95
N ALA A 116 -15.16 -11.09 1.90
CA ALA A 116 -15.73 -9.76 1.61
C ALA A 116 -14.72 -8.81 0.94
N GLN A 117 -13.42 -9.04 1.13
CA GLN A 117 -12.35 -8.20 0.59
C GLN A 117 -11.73 -8.78 -0.68
N ILE A 118 -11.61 -10.10 -0.76
CA ILE A 118 -11.07 -10.84 -1.92
C ILE A 118 -11.99 -12.01 -2.19
N SER A 119 -12.66 -12.01 -3.35
CA SER A 119 -13.76 -12.94 -3.60
C SER A 119 -13.31 -14.40 -3.73
N ASN A 120 -12.04 -14.63 -4.06
CA ASN A 120 -11.44 -15.95 -4.26
C ASN A 120 -10.36 -16.31 -3.21
N ILE A 121 -10.54 -15.85 -1.97
CA ILE A 121 -9.54 -16.02 -0.91
C ILE A 121 -9.22 -17.50 -0.61
N GLU A 122 -10.21 -18.40 -0.66
CA GLU A 122 -9.98 -19.83 -0.41
C GLU A 122 -9.15 -20.48 -1.51
N GLU A 123 -9.42 -20.12 -2.76
CA GLU A 123 -8.65 -20.59 -3.91
C GLU A 123 -7.20 -20.07 -3.83
N LEU A 124 -6.99 -18.83 -3.37
CA LEU A 124 -5.65 -18.29 -3.14
C LEU A 124 -4.89 -19.08 -2.06
N ARG A 125 -5.55 -19.45 -0.95
CA ARG A 125 -4.93 -20.30 0.09
C ARG A 125 -4.54 -21.67 -0.47
N GLN A 126 -5.36 -22.26 -1.34
CA GLN A 126 -5.04 -23.53 -1.99
C GLN A 126 -3.86 -23.38 -2.96
N ALA A 127 -3.85 -22.33 -3.78
CA ALA A 127 -2.76 -22.02 -4.70
C ALA A 127 -1.43 -21.79 -3.95
N HIS A 128 -1.47 -21.11 -2.80
CA HIS A 128 -0.30 -20.87 -1.95
C HIS A 128 0.26 -22.18 -1.39
N LYS A 129 -0.60 -23.06 -0.85
CA LYS A 129 -0.20 -24.39 -0.37
C LYS A 129 0.44 -25.23 -1.47
N LEU A 130 -0.12 -25.19 -2.67
CA LEU A 130 0.42 -25.92 -3.82
C LEU A 130 1.78 -25.36 -4.26
N LYS A 131 1.97 -24.04 -4.22
CA LYS A 131 3.29 -23.44 -4.40
C LYS A 131 4.28 -23.95 -3.35
N ASN A 132 3.88 -24.03 -2.08
CA ASN A 132 4.78 -24.48 -1.03
C ASN A 132 5.22 -25.93 -1.27
N ARG A 133 4.30 -26.80 -1.71
CA ARG A 133 4.63 -28.16 -2.17
C ARG A 133 5.61 -28.18 -3.35
N LEU A 134 5.41 -27.33 -4.37
CA LEU A 134 6.35 -27.20 -5.49
C LEU A 134 7.77 -26.84 -5.03
N VAL A 135 7.92 -26.05 -3.97
CA VAL A 135 9.23 -25.67 -3.43
C VAL A 135 9.84 -26.80 -2.61
N SER A 136 9.05 -27.43 -1.74
CA SER A 136 9.53 -28.45 -0.81
C SER A 136 9.75 -29.82 -1.42
N GLU A 137 8.94 -30.20 -2.42
CA GLU A 137 8.98 -31.52 -3.08
C GLU A 137 9.71 -31.39 -4.43
N PRO A 138 11.00 -31.79 -4.55
CA PRO A 138 11.76 -31.67 -5.79
C PRO A 138 11.23 -32.56 -6.93
N ASP A 139 10.61 -33.69 -6.58
CA ASP A 139 10.02 -34.64 -7.54
C ASP A 139 8.61 -34.24 -7.99
N PHE A 140 8.03 -33.20 -7.38
CA PHE A 140 6.69 -32.74 -7.73
C PHE A 140 6.73 -31.92 -9.03
N VAL A 141 6.23 -32.52 -10.11
CA VAL A 141 6.15 -31.91 -11.44
C VAL A 141 4.73 -31.45 -11.70
N ILE A 142 4.58 -30.16 -12.03
CA ILE A 142 3.30 -29.60 -12.43
C ILE A 142 3.12 -29.62 -13.94
N ILE A 143 1.93 -30.05 -14.40
CA ILE A 143 1.57 -30.02 -15.81
C ILE A 143 0.99 -28.66 -16.21
N ARG A 144 1.00 -28.38 -17.52
CA ARG A 144 0.55 -27.10 -18.07
C ARG A 144 -0.87 -26.72 -17.66
N ASN A 145 -1.82 -27.64 -17.76
CA ASN A 145 -3.22 -27.34 -17.44
C ASN A 145 -3.40 -26.95 -15.96
N GLU A 146 -2.73 -27.65 -15.04
CA GLU A 146 -2.76 -27.31 -13.62
C GLU A 146 -2.13 -25.94 -13.37
N ALA A 147 -0.99 -25.66 -14.00
CA ALA A 147 -0.34 -24.35 -13.90
C ALA A 147 -1.23 -23.22 -14.44
N GLU A 148 -1.95 -23.43 -15.53
CA GLU A 148 -2.89 -22.45 -16.08
C GLU A 148 -4.05 -22.17 -15.10
N ILE A 149 -4.65 -23.21 -14.51
CA ILE A 149 -5.70 -23.06 -13.50
C ILE A 149 -5.22 -22.25 -12.29
N ILE A 150 -4.02 -22.55 -11.78
CA ILE A 150 -3.45 -21.84 -10.63
C ILE A 150 -3.16 -20.38 -10.97
N ILE A 151 -2.63 -20.11 -12.16
CA ILE A 151 -2.37 -18.73 -12.58
C ILE A 151 -3.67 -17.95 -12.77
N ASP A 152 -4.75 -18.59 -13.20
CA ASP A 152 -6.07 -17.95 -13.30
C ASP A 152 -6.65 -17.57 -11.93
N ILE A 153 -6.38 -18.36 -10.88
CA ILE A 153 -6.72 -18.00 -9.50
C ILE A 153 -6.00 -16.70 -9.09
N TYR A 154 -4.69 -16.59 -9.35
CA TYR A 154 -3.95 -15.36 -9.08
C TYR A 154 -4.43 -14.19 -9.95
N LYS A 155 -4.74 -14.46 -11.23
CA LYS A 155 -5.24 -13.46 -12.18
C LYS A 155 -6.51 -12.78 -11.65
N LYS A 156 -7.47 -13.57 -11.17
CA LYS A 156 -8.73 -13.05 -10.61
C LYS A 156 -8.46 -12.07 -9.47
N ALA A 157 -7.59 -12.43 -8.53
CA ALA A 157 -7.20 -11.55 -7.43
C ALA A 157 -6.48 -10.28 -7.93
N PHE A 158 -5.62 -10.40 -8.94
CA PHE A 158 -4.93 -9.25 -9.53
C PHE A 158 -5.88 -8.28 -10.24
N GLN A 159 -6.96 -8.78 -10.85
CA GLN A 159 -8.01 -7.94 -11.44
C GLN A 159 -8.81 -7.22 -10.34
N GLU A 160 -9.24 -7.93 -9.29
CA GLU A 160 -9.96 -7.33 -8.15
C GLU A 160 -9.14 -6.25 -7.44
N LEU A 161 -7.82 -6.45 -7.33
CA LEU A 161 -6.89 -5.51 -6.71
C LEU A 161 -6.41 -4.40 -7.67
N ASN A 162 -7.02 -4.26 -8.86
CA ASN A 162 -6.71 -3.26 -9.89
C ASN A 162 -5.23 -3.26 -10.36
N LEU A 163 -4.57 -4.41 -10.31
CA LEU A 163 -3.21 -4.58 -10.81
C LEU A 163 -3.22 -4.67 -12.34
N ILE A 164 -4.10 -5.50 -12.88
CA ILE A 164 -4.27 -5.81 -14.31
C ILE A 164 -5.74 -5.60 -14.69
N GLU A 165 -5.99 -5.35 -15.97
CA GLU A 165 -7.33 -5.31 -16.56
C GLU A 165 -7.88 -6.74 -16.79
#